data_AF-A0AAU6T158-F1
#
_entry.id   AF-A0AAU6T158-F1
#
_cell.length_a   1.000
_cell.length_b   1.000
_cell.length_c   1.000
_cell.angle_alpha   90.00
_cell.angle_beta   90.00
_cell.angle_gamma   90.00
#
_symmetry.space_group_name_H-M   'P 1'
#
loop_
_entity.id
_entity.type
_entity.pdbx_description
1 polymer ?
#
loop_
_entity_poly.entity_id
_entity_poly.type
_entity_poly.pdbx_seq_one_letter_code
_entity_poly.pdbx_strand_id
1 'polypeptide(L)'
;MSQMQRQYLRLEDITENTRLTQGDVWEAVEQDKLPLCASIAASRLGAYAQDGKTIMAIFDYQGMVQLGSSVAKQFALALEPQTCQRMRVLQPELVKQWQTVSAAFPKVTQAGFAYQNQPINPPLQAFIASGEMNASLTQSSLIGQAGETMNAIFSQLSDTLSDSLTEKQKAFAEQYPAKDEERLNIQPITINPTQLRVAVSDLVAVFGEQVLMIAEHGTSKEKGASVRFHVANQLVLTHPIAQIAYRVLESDPNAKANKIWNLIRREVNQSGAQRVFDTDSIIDEMTIDHVTWFGRSDAENSMSYDSFRKNTLVDVRELIKGQNNKTSS
;
A
#
# COMPACT_ATOMS: atom_id res chain seq x y z
N MET A 1 11.05 18.59 22.26
CA MET A 1 11.42 17.21 21.88
C MET A 1 10.62 16.85 20.63
N SER A 2 11.32 16.49 19.56
CA SER A 2 10.83 16.31 18.19
C SER A 2 9.64 15.34 18.13
N GLN A 3 8.49 15.83 17.64
CA GLN A 3 7.44 14.96 17.12
C GLN A 3 8.08 14.19 15.97
N MET A 4 8.16 12.87 16.08
CA MET A 4 8.62 12.02 14.99
C MET A 4 7.72 12.25 13.78
N GLN A 5 8.20 13.03 12.82
CA GLN A 5 7.60 13.15 11.51
C GLN A 5 7.70 11.75 10.89
N ARG A 6 6.58 11.01 10.84
CA ARG A 6 6.55 9.65 10.28
C ARG A 6 7.10 9.74 8.86
N GLN A 7 8.28 9.17 8.61
CA GLN A 7 8.94 9.22 7.30
C GLN A 7 8.11 8.56 6.19
N TYR A 8 7.22 7.63 6.57
CA TYR A 8 6.32 6.92 5.68
C TYR A 8 4.89 6.99 6.21
N LEU A 9 3.95 7.36 5.34
CA LEU A 9 2.52 7.43 5.63
C LEU A 9 1.80 6.22 5.08
N ARG A 10 0.79 5.73 5.81
CA ARG A 10 -0.18 4.78 5.25
C ARG A 10 -1.05 5.49 4.23
N LEU A 11 -1.58 4.74 3.28
CA LEU A 11 -2.52 5.28 2.30
C LEU A 11 -3.80 5.80 2.98
N GLU A 12 -4.30 5.09 4.00
CA GLU A 12 -5.42 5.52 4.86
C GLU A 12 -5.15 6.85 5.59
N ASP A 13 -3.90 7.10 5.95
CA ASP A 13 -3.48 8.28 6.72
C ASP A 13 -3.26 9.53 5.83
N ILE A 14 -3.30 9.41 4.49
CA ILE A 14 -2.94 10.50 3.55
C ILE A 14 -3.81 11.74 3.78
N THR A 15 -5.12 11.58 3.88
CA THR A 15 -6.08 12.69 4.07
C THR A 15 -5.99 13.32 5.45
N GLU A 16 -5.42 12.62 6.42
CA GLU A 16 -5.27 13.10 7.80
C GLU A 16 -3.95 13.86 8.01
N ASN A 17 -2.92 13.54 7.23
CA ASN A 17 -1.58 14.09 7.41
C ASN A 17 -1.16 15.04 6.27
N THR A 18 -1.91 15.04 5.17
CA THR A 18 -1.61 15.83 3.98
C THR A 18 -2.87 16.48 3.42
N ARG A 19 -2.70 17.50 2.57
CA ARG A 19 -3.77 18.13 1.82
C ARG A 19 -4.22 17.33 0.59
N LEU A 20 -3.71 16.11 0.42
CA LEU A 20 -4.02 15.21 -0.69
C LEU A 20 -5.14 14.24 -0.30
N THR A 21 -5.81 13.76 -1.33
CA THR A 21 -6.65 12.57 -1.26
C THR A 21 -5.85 11.32 -1.60
N GLN A 22 -6.40 10.14 -1.28
CA GLN A 22 -5.84 8.89 -1.81
C GLN A 22 -5.86 8.85 -3.34
N GLY A 23 -6.87 9.46 -3.97
CA GLY A 23 -6.97 9.54 -5.43
C GLY A 23 -5.78 10.27 -6.05
N ASP A 24 -5.37 11.40 -5.47
CA ASP A 24 -4.20 12.17 -5.97
C ASP A 24 -2.91 11.35 -5.90
N VAL A 25 -2.75 10.57 -4.83
CA VAL A 25 -1.61 9.66 -4.66
C VAL A 25 -1.65 8.55 -5.71
N TRP A 26 -2.81 7.92 -5.93
CA TRP A 26 -2.97 6.86 -6.92
C TRP A 26 -2.74 7.35 -8.34
N GLU A 27 -3.30 8.50 -8.70
CA GLU A 27 -3.07 9.13 -10.00
C GLU A 27 -1.58 9.40 -10.24
N ALA A 28 -0.85 9.91 -9.23
CA ALA A 28 0.58 10.14 -9.34
C ALA A 28 1.39 8.84 -9.47
N VAL A 29 0.95 7.74 -8.86
CA VAL A 29 1.54 6.40 -9.04
C VAL A 29 1.29 5.88 -10.46
N GLU A 30 0.06 6.01 -10.97
CA GLU A 30 -0.29 5.60 -12.35
C GLU A 30 0.53 6.34 -13.41
N GLN A 31 0.80 7.62 -13.16
CA GLN A 31 1.59 8.50 -14.02
C GLN A 31 3.12 8.34 -13.85
N ASP A 32 3.61 7.35 -13.08
CA ASP A 32 5.03 7.14 -12.76
C ASP A 32 5.71 8.35 -12.06
N LYS A 33 4.94 9.25 -11.46
CA LYS A 33 5.47 10.44 -10.78
C LYS A 33 5.83 10.16 -9.34
N LEU A 34 5.10 9.26 -8.69
CA LEU A 34 5.26 8.95 -7.27
C LEU A 34 5.62 7.47 -7.07
N PRO A 35 6.77 7.16 -6.45
CA PRO A 35 7.09 5.79 -6.08
C PRO A 35 6.20 5.30 -4.94
N LEU A 36 5.80 4.02 -5.02
CA LEU A 36 5.03 3.37 -3.97
C LEU A 36 5.95 2.51 -3.10
N CYS A 37 5.76 2.57 -1.79
CA CYS A 37 6.51 1.77 -0.83
C CYS A 37 5.62 0.70 -0.19
N ALA A 38 6.24 -0.32 0.39
CA ALA A 38 5.56 -1.31 1.20
C ALA A 38 6.37 -1.63 2.46
N SER A 39 5.68 -1.87 3.57
CA SER A 39 6.27 -2.46 4.77
C SER A 39 6.23 -3.99 4.65
N ILE A 40 7.40 -4.62 4.64
CA ILE A 40 7.51 -6.08 4.50
C ILE A 40 8.23 -6.69 5.70
N ALA A 41 7.95 -7.97 5.94
CA ALA A 41 8.73 -8.83 6.82
C ALA A 41 8.96 -10.13 6.04
N ALA A 42 10.19 -10.39 5.64
CA ALA A 42 10.56 -11.53 4.81
C ALA A 42 11.92 -12.08 5.21
N SER A 43 12.09 -13.39 4.99
CA SER A 43 13.34 -14.10 5.29
C SER A 43 14.03 -14.53 4.02
N ARG A 44 15.36 -14.66 4.08
CA ARG A 44 16.18 -15.18 2.97
C ARG A 44 15.98 -14.43 1.66
N LEU A 45 15.86 -13.11 1.69
CA LEU A 45 15.90 -12.27 0.49
C LEU A 45 17.30 -12.31 -0.14
N GLY A 46 17.36 -12.15 -1.46
CA GLY A 46 18.63 -12.06 -2.19
C GLY A 46 19.02 -10.61 -2.47
N ALA A 47 20.22 -10.18 -2.09
CA ALA A 47 20.74 -8.86 -2.42
C ALA A 47 21.40 -8.88 -3.80
N TYR A 48 21.00 -7.99 -4.71
CA TYR A 48 21.65 -7.85 -6.00
C TYR A 48 22.94 -7.02 -5.91
N ALA A 49 23.92 -7.40 -6.71
CA ALA A 49 25.06 -6.56 -7.04
C ALA A 49 24.65 -5.32 -7.83
N GLN A 50 25.59 -4.38 -7.94
CA GLN A 50 25.40 -3.13 -8.69
C GLN A 50 25.08 -3.39 -10.18
N ASP A 51 25.47 -4.55 -10.69
CA ASP A 51 25.11 -5.01 -12.05
C ASP A 51 23.62 -5.30 -12.22
N GLY A 52 22.86 -5.38 -11.13
CA GLY A 52 21.44 -5.69 -11.11
C GLY A 52 21.11 -7.07 -11.66
N LYS A 53 22.04 -8.02 -11.67
CA LYS A 53 21.85 -9.38 -12.22
C LYS A 53 22.39 -10.47 -11.31
N THR A 54 23.46 -10.18 -10.56
CA THR A 54 24.13 -11.15 -9.71
C THR A 54 23.63 -11.04 -8.27
N ILE A 55 23.23 -12.16 -7.65
CA ILE A 55 22.93 -12.21 -6.22
C ILE A 55 24.24 -12.30 -5.43
N MET A 56 24.50 -11.32 -4.58
CA MET A 56 25.74 -11.21 -3.80
C MET A 56 25.64 -11.78 -2.38
N ALA A 57 24.44 -11.79 -1.80
CA ALA A 57 24.22 -12.17 -0.42
C ALA A 57 22.76 -12.57 -0.18
N ILE A 58 22.54 -13.28 0.93
CA ILE A 58 21.24 -13.64 1.47
C ILE A 58 21.06 -12.91 2.80
N PHE A 59 19.85 -12.42 3.07
CA PHE A 59 19.55 -11.68 4.28
C PHE A 59 18.07 -11.76 4.69
N ASP A 60 17.80 -11.45 5.94
CA ASP A 60 16.45 -11.26 6.47
C ASP A 60 16.15 -9.76 6.60
N TYR A 61 14.88 -9.39 6.41
CA TYR A 61 14.50 -7.98 6.42
C TYR A 61 13.10 -7.76 6.97
N GLN A 62 12.99 -6.74 7.83
CA GLN A 62 11.72 -6.21 8.29
C GLN A 62 11.78 -4.69 8.27
N GLY A 63 11.14 -4.08 7.29
CA GLY A 63 11.24 -2.64 7.05
C GLY A 63 10.60 -2.20 5.75
N MET A 64 10.98 -1.01 5.30
CA MET A 64 10.41 -0.39 4.10
C MET A 64 11.14 -0.79 2.83
N VAL A 65 10.38 -1.13 1.79
CA VAL A 65 10.88 -1.31 0.43
C VAL A 65 10.13 -0.41 -0.54
N GLN A 66 10.82 0.04 -1.59
CA GLN A 66 10.19 0.69 -2.74
C GLN A 66 9.87 -0.37 -3.79
N LEU A 67 8.65 -0.31 -4.31
CA LEU A 67 8.15 -1.20 -5.35
C LEU A 67 8.60 -0.72 -6.73
N GLY A 68 8.77 -1.66 -7.66
CA GLY A 68 8.92 -1.32 -9.08
C GLY A 68 7.63 -0.71 -9.64
N SER A 69 7.76 0.20 -10.60
CA SER A 69 6.63 0.92 -11.19
C SER A 69 5.51 0.01 -11.70
N SER A 70 5.85 -1.15 -12.31
CA SER A 70 4.83 -2.08 -12.80
C SER A 70 3.92 -2.62 -11.69
N VAL A 71 4.51 -3.03 -10.56
CA VAL A 71 3.78 -3.53 -9.39
C VAL A 71 2.99 -2.40 -8.74
N ALA A 72 3.59 -1.22 -8.64
CA ALA A 72 2.91 -0.04 -8.08
C ALA A 72 1.64 0.33 -8.85
N LYS A 73 1.69 0.32 -10.19
CA LYS A 73 0.52 0.56 -11.05
C LYS A 73 -0.55 -0.52 -10.92
N GLN A 74 -0.16 -1.78 -10.78
CA GLN A 74 -1.13 -2.86 -10.57
C GLN A 74 -1.94 -2.65 -9.28
N PHE A 75 -1.31 -2.15 -8.22
CA PHE A 75 -2.03 -1.76 -7.01
C PHE A 75 -3.00 -0.60 -7.24
N ALA A 76 -2.61 0.42 -8.01
CA ALA A 76 -3.50 1.54 -8.32
C ALA A 76 -4.75 1.11 -9.09
N LEU A 77 -4.61 0.13 -9.99
CA LEU A 77 -5.70 -0.36 -10.85
C LEU A 77 -6.66 -1.31 -10.12
N ALA A 78 -6.13 -2.26 -9.35
CA ALA A 78 -6.92 -3.36 -8.81
C ALA A 78 -7.14 -3.29 -7.28
N LEU A 79 -6.24 -2.62 -6.56
CA LEU A 79 -6.21 -2.62 -5.09
C LEU A 79 -6.24 -4.04 -4.46
N GLU A 80 -5.69 -5.03 -5.17
CA GLU A 80 -5.59 -6.43 -4.75
C GLU A 80 -4.14 -6.80 -4.39
N PRO A 81 -3.91 -7.87 -3.62
CA PRO A 81 -2.56 -8.34 -3.33
C PRO A 81 -1.74 -8.61 -4.61
N GLN A 82 -0.52 -8.06 -4.66
CA GLN A 82 0.38 -8.22 -5.81
C GLN A 82 1.63 -8.99 -5.43
N THR A 83 2.20 -9.71 -6.40
CA THR A 83 3.48 -10.40 -6.22
C THR A 83 4.64 -9.50 -6.67
N CYS A 84 5.71 -9.52 -5.88
CA CYS A 84 6.90 -8.71 -6.12
C CYS A 84 8.15 -9.59 -6.11
N GLN A 85 8.85 -9.67 -7.25
CA GLN A 85 10.11 -10.40 -7.36
C GLN A 85 11.33 -9.51 -7.13
N ARG A 86 11.21 -8.20 -7.32
CA ARG A 86 12.31 -7.25 -7.21
C ARG A 86 11.82 -5.96 -6.58
N MET A 87 12.55 -5.53 -5.56
CA MET A 87 12.24 -4.35 -4.76
C MET A 87 13.52 -3.63 -4.37
N ARG A 88 13.42 -2.37 -3.96
CA ARG A 88 14.56 -1.62 -3.41
C ARG A 88 14.42 -1.50 -1.90
N VAL A 89 15.37 -2.04 -1.16
CA VAL A 89 15.47 -1.89 0.29
C VAL A 89 15.84 -0.45 0.62
N LEU A 90 15.02 0.22 1.43
CA LEU A 90 15.19 1.64 1.75
C LEU A 90 15.89 1.90 3.09
N GLN A 91 15.90 0.91 3.99
CA GLN A 91 16.45 1.03 5.35
C GLN A 91 17.49 -0.06 5.60
N PRO A 92 18.69 0.01 4.97
CA PRO A 92 19.72 -1.02 5.07
C PRO A 92 20.13 -1.36 6.51
N GLU A 93 19.98 -0.42 7.45
CA GLU A 93 20.23 -0.61 8.88
C GLU A 93 19.32 -1.65 9.56
N LEU A 94 18.18 -2.01 8.93
CA LEU A 94 17.25 -3.03 9.45
C LEU A 94 17.53 -4.45 8.91
N VAL A 95 18.57 -4.60 8.07
CA VAL A 95 19.00 -5.89 7.52
C VAL A 95 19.57 -6.78 8.63
N LYS A 96 19.16 -8.06 8.62
CA LYS A 96 19.63 -9.09 9.55
C LYS A 96 20.16 -10.29 8.78
N GLN A 97 20.95 -11.12 9.46
CA GLN A 97 21.48 -12.38 8.92
C GLN A 97 22.15 -12.26 7.54
N TRP A 98 22.95 -11.20 7.35
CA TRP A 98 23.68 -11.01 6.09
C TRP A 98 24.77 -12.07 5.93
N GLN A 99 24.65 -12.89 4.89
CA GLN A 99 25.55 -14.03 4.67
C GLN A 99 25.71 -14.35 3.18
N THR A 100 26.73 -15.15 2.84
CA THR A 100 26.93 -15.62 1.46
C THR A 100 25.84 -16.61 1.05
N VAL A 101 25.65 -16.79 -0.25
CA VAL A 101 24.68 -17.77 -0.77
C VAL A 101 25.02 -19.19 -0.30
N SER A 102 26.30 -19.58 -0.34
CA SER A 102 26.77 -20.88 0.15
C SER A 102 26.57 -21.10 1.65
N ALA A 103 26.58 -20.04 2.47
CA ALA A 103 26.32 -20.16 3.90
C ALA A 103 24.83 -20.39 4.18
N ALA A 104 23.95 -19.68 3.45
CA ALA A 104 22.51 -19.85 3.57
C ALA A 104 21.99 -21.15 2.93
N PHE A 105 22.63 -21.59 1.84
CA PHE A 105 22.23 -22.74 1.04
C PHE A 105 23.44 -23.61 0.66
N PRO A 106 23.96 -24.45 1.59
CA PRO A 106 25.21 -25.17 1.41
C PRO A 106 25.16 -26.26 0.33
N LYS A 107 23.97 -26.73 -0.02
CA LYS A 107 23.73 -27.81 -0.99
C LYS A 107 23.46 -27.30 -2.41
N VAL A 108 23.44 -25.99 -2.63
CA VAL A 108 23.13 -25.39 -3.93
C VAL A 108 24.31 -25.56 -4.89
N THR A 109 24.03 -26.20 -6.03
CA THR A 109 24.99 -26.35 -7.13
C THR A 109 24.50 -25.67 -8.41
N GLN A 110 23.19 -25.39 -8.52
CA GLN A 110 22.58 -24.81 -9.71
C GLN A 110 21.73 -23.58 -9.36
N ALA A 111 21.66 -22.61 -10.27
CA ALA A 111 20.74 -21.48 -10.19
C ALA A 111 20.35 -21.01 -11.59
N GLY A 112 19.16 -20.43 -11.73
CA GLY A 112 18.71 -19.81 -12.99
C GLY A 112 19.29 -18.40 -13.23
N PHE A 113 20.19 -17.94 -12.37
CA PHE A 113 20.73 -16.59 -12.33
C PHE A 113 22.16 -16.63 -11.79
N ALA A 114 22.93 -15.56 -12.03
CA ALA A 114 24.27 -15.43 -11.49
C ALA A 114 24.22 -15.19 -9.97
N TYR A 115 25.11 -15.84 -9.24
CA TYR A 115 25.34 -15.55 -7.83
C TYR A 115 26.82 -15.72 -7.49
N GLN A 116 27.25 -15.10 -6.40
CA GLN A 116 28.62 -15.17 -5.92
C GLN A 116 28.67 -15.57 -4.45
N ASN A 117 29.77 -16.24 -4.08
CA ASN A 117 30.00 -16.75 -2.73
C ASN A 117 31.11 -16.01 -1.97
N GLN A 118 31.52 -14.84 -2.47
CA GLN A 118 32.51 -14.03 -1.79
C GLN A 118 31.86 -13.27 -0.62
N PRO A 119 32.47 -13.27 0.58
CA PRO A 119 31.99 -12.45 1.69
C PRO A 119 32.04 -10.98 1.31
N ILE A 120 30.90 -10.29 1.45
CA ILE A 120 30.75 -8.87 1.15
C ILE A 120 30.05 -8.21 2.34
N ASN A 121 30.39 -6.97 2.64
CA ASN A 121 29.72 -6.22 3.70
C ASN A 121 28.32 -5.77 3.27
N PRO A 122 27.35 -5.69 4.19
CA PRO A 122 26.04 -5.13 3.91
C PRO A 122 26.15 -3.70 3.33
N PRO A 123 25.35 -3.35 2.31
CA PRO A 123 25.29 -1.98 1.79
C PRO A 123 24.88 -0.99 2.88
N LEU A 124 25.51 0.18 2.91
CA LEU A 124 25.12 1.29 3.79
C LEU A 124 24.01 2.17 3.19
N GLN A 125 23.68 1.97 1.92
CA GLN A 125 22.70 2.72 1.17
C GLN A 125 21.65 1.79 0.56
N ALA A 126 20.52 2.37 0.16
CA ALA A 126 19.42 1.64 -0.46
C ALA A 126 19.89 0.80 -1.65
N PHE A 127 19.52 -0.48 -1.67
CA PHE A 127 19.99 -1.47 -2.65
C PHE A 127 18.83 -2.31 -3.19
N ILE A 128 19.06 -3.02 -4.30
CA ILE A 128 18.04 -3.85 -4.93
C ILE A 128 18.06 -5.24 -4.32
N ALA A 129 16.89 -5.76 -3.99
CA ALA A 129 16.69 -7.10 -3.47
C ALA A 129 15.73 -7.90 -4.36
N SER A 130 15.90 -9.21 -4.39
CA SER A 130 14.94 -10.16 -4.92
C SER A 130 13.86 -10.48 -3.88
N GLY A 131 12.86 -11.26 -4.28
CA GLY A 131 12.00 -11.99 -3.36
C GLY A 131 12.77 -13.05 -2.57
N GLU A 132 12.03 -13.90 -1.85
CA GLU A 132 12.59 -14.94 -1.00
C GLU A 132 13.33 -15.98 -1.84
N MET A 133 14.50 -16.38 -1.33
CA MET A 133 15.34 -17.38 -1.96
C MET A 133 15.00 -18.73 -1.33
N ASN A 134 14.78 -19.74 -2.16
CA ASN A 134 14.57 -21.10 -1.72
C ASN A 134 15.41 -22.07 -2.53
N ALA A 135 15.72 -23.22 -1.93
CA ALA A 135 16.44 -24.29 -2.58
C ALA A 135 15.52 -25.49 -2.74
N SER A 136 15.53 -26.08 -3.92
CA SER A 136 14.76 -27.29 -4.26
C SER A 136 15.69 -28.30 -4.91
N LEU A 137 15.50 -29.58 -4.65
CA LEU A 137 16.30 -30.63 -5.30
C LEU A 137 16.31 -30.49 -6.82
N THR A 138 17.47 -30.74 -7.43
CA THR A 138 17.57 -30.82 -8.89
C THR A 138 16.78 -32.02 -9.42
N GLN A 139 16.37 -31.97 -10.69
CA GLN A 139 15.68 -33.12 -11.31
C GLN A 139 16.55 -34.38 -11.30
N SER A 140 17.85 -34.25 -11.52
CA SER A 140 18.82 -35.34 -11.40
C SER A 140 18.86 -35.94 -10.00
N SER A 141 18.84 -35.09 -8.96
CA SER A 141 18.80 -35.54 -7.56
C SER A 141 17.51 -36.25 -7.20
N LEU A 142 16.36 -35.75 -7.68
CA LEU A 142 15.06 -36.41 -7.47
C LEU A 142 15.03 -37.80 -8.12
N ILE A 143 15.54 -37.91 -9.34
CA ILE A 143 15.63 -39.20 -10.05
C ILE A 143 16.58 -40.16 -9.33
N GLY A 144 17.74 -39.67 -8.88
CA GLY A 144 18.69 -40.45 -8.11
C GLY A 144 18.12 -40.96 -6.79
N GLN A 145 17.45 -40.12 -6.01
CA GLN A 145 16.79 -40.50 -4.75
C GLN A 145 15.64 -41.50 -4.96
N ALA A 146 14.86 -41.35 -6.04
CA ALA A 146 13.87 -42.35 -6.43
C ALA A 146 14.54 -43.69 -6.79
N GLY A 147 15.69 -43.63 -7.46
CA GLY A 147 16.53 -44.79 -7.75
C GLY A 147 17.03 -45.50 -6.50
N GLU A 148 17.54 -44.76 -5.51
CA GLU A 148 17.96 -45.32 -4.21
C GLU A 148 16.81 -45.94 -3.44
N THR A 149 15.64 -45.29 -3.42
CA THR A 149 14.45 -45.81 -2.78
C THR A 149 14.02 -47.13 -3.43
N MET A 150 14.01 -47.19 -4.76
CA MET A 150 13.78 -48.43 -5.47
C MET A 150 14.84 -49.48 -5.15
N ASN A 151 16.12 -49.11 -5.10
CA ASN A 151 17.21 -50.03 -4.77
C ASN A 151 17.04 -50.62 -3.35
N ALA A 152 16.66 -49.80 -2.37
CA ALA A 152 16.37 -50.29 -1.02
C ALA A 152 15.25 -51.33 -1.02
N ILE A 153 14.15 -51.07 -1.74
CA ILE A 153 13.03 -52.03 -1.89
C ILE A 153 13.50 -53.31 -2.60
N PHE A 154 14.27 -53.19 -3.68
CA PHE A 154 14.76 -54.34 -4.44
C PHE A 154 15.79 -55.17 -3.66
N SER A 155 16.66 -54.53 -2.87
CA SER A 155 17.63 -55.22 -2.01
C SER A 155 16.95 -56.10 -0.96
N GLN A 156 15.78 -55.69 -0.47
CA GLN A 156 14.95 -56.49 0.44
C GLN A 156 14.27 -57.67 -0.26
N LEU A 157 14.15 -57.60 -1.59
CA LEU A 157 13.58 -58.64 -2.46
C LEU A 157 14.68 -59.42 -3.23
N SER A 158 15.95 -59.14 -2.95
CA SER A 158 17.13 -59.58 -3.70
C SER A 158 17.23 -61.08 -3.88
N ASP A 159 16.77 -61.87 -2.90
CA ASP A 159 16.81 -63.34 -2.95
C ASP A 159 15.92 -63.94 -4.07
N THR A 160 15.12 -63.11 -4.74
CA THR A 160 14.15 -63.52 -5.78
C THR A 160 14.36 -62.85 -7.14
N LEU A 161 15.39 -62.02 -7.33
CA LEU A 161 15.58 -61.22 -8.55
C LEU A 161 16.78 -61.68 -9.37
N SER A 162 16.71 -61.49 -10.69
CA SER A 162 17.75 -61.93 -11.64
C SER A 162 18.91 -60.95 -11.75
N ASP A 163 20.13 -61.47 -11.95
CA ASP A 163 21.38 -60.69 -12.13
C ASP A 163 21.29 -59.57 -13.19
N SER A 164 20.48 -59.78 -14.24
CA SER A 164 20.27 -58.79 -15.31
C SER A 164 19.52 -57.53 -14.86
N LEU A 165 18.71 -57.63 -13.79
CA LEU A 165 18.08 -56.46 -13.17
C LEU A 165 19.11 -55.69 -12.34
N THR A 166 20.00 -56.39 -11.63
CA THR A 166 21.05 -55.81 -10.81
C THR A 166 22.04 -55.00 -11.63
N GLU A 167 22.43 -55.47 -12.83
CA GLU A 167 23.28 -54.71 -13.75
C GLU A 167 22.60 -53.43 -14.27
N LYS A 168 21.32 -53.50 -14.68
CA LYS A 168 20.55 -52.32 -15.12
C LYS A 168 20.37 -51.31 -14.00
N GLN A 169 20.20 -51.76 -12.76
CA GLN A 169 20.13 -50.92 -11.57
C GLN A 169 21.46 -50.21 -11.30
N LYS A 170 22.58 -50.93 -11.37
CA LYS A 170 23.91 -50.34 -11.20
C LYS A 170 24.18 -49.27 -12.26
N ALA A 171 23.87 -49.56 -13.52
CA ALA A 171 23.96 -48.58 -14.60
C ALA A 171 23.06 -47.34 -14.36
N PHE A 172 21.86 -47.54 -13.82
CA PHE A 172 20.96 -46.44 -13.46
C PHE A 172 21.51 -45.56 -12.34
N ALA A 173 22.05 -46.17 -11.28
CA ALA A 173 22.66 -45.45 -10.16
C ALA A 173 23.93 -44.68 -10.55
N GLU A 174 24.72 -45.23 -11.50
CA GLU A 174 25.88 -44.54 -12.08
C GLU A 174 25.47 -43.35 -12.97
N GLN A 175 24.37 -43.49 -13.71
CA GLN A 175 23.84 -42.43 -14.59
C GLN A 175 23.14 -41.30 -13.81
N TYR A 176 22.45 -41.65 -12.72
CA TYR A 176 21.73 -40.72 -11.86
C TYR A 176 22.15 -40.93 -10.39
N PRO A 177 23.35 -40.47 -10.01
CA PRO A 177 23.79 -40.59 -8.63
C PRO A 177 22.85 -39.80 -7.72
N ALA A 178 22.43 -40.42 -6.61
CA ALA A 178 21.66 -39.75 -5.57
C ALA A 178 22.56 -38.77 -4.83
N LYS A 179 22.68 -37.58 -5.40
CA LYS A 179 23.32 -36.46 -4.74
C LYS A 179 22.24 -35.54 -4.21
N ASP A 180 22.48 -34.93 -3.05
CA ASP A 180 21.64 -33.86 -2.51
C ASP A 180 21.95 -32.51 -3.17
N GLU A 181 22.01 -32.47 -4.50
CA GLU A 181 22.23 -31.24 -5.23
C GLU A 181 20.92 -30.44 -5.31
N GLU A 182 21.00 -29.18 -4.88
CA GLU A 182 19.87 -28.25 -4.90
C GLU A 182 20.04 -27.17 -5.98
N ARG A 183 18.90 -26.75 -6.51
CA ARG A 183 18.75 -25.57 -7.34
C ARG A 183 18.16 -24.43 -6.53
N LEU A 184 18.81 -23.28 -6.60
CA LEU A 184 18.33 -22.04 -6.00
C LEU A 184 17.32 -21.36 -6.91
N ASN A 185 16.18 -20.95 -6.34
CA ASN A 185 15.11 -20.25 -7.01
C ASN A 185 14.75 -18.95 -6.26
N ILE A 186 14.11 -18.03 -6.98
CA ILE A 186 13.52 -16.81 -6.43
C ILE A 186 12.01 -17.01 -6.38
N GLN A 187 11.45 -16.94 -5.18
CA GLN A 187 10.02 -16.90 -4.95
C GLN A 187 9.57 -15.44 -4.77
N PRO A 188 8.59 -14.95 -5.56
CA PRO A 188 8.02 -13.63 -5.34
C PRO A 188 7.42 -13.51 -3.94
N ILE A 189 7.55 -12.35 -3.32
CA ILE A 189 6.80 -12.03 -2.10
C ILE A 189 5.42 -11.50 -2.47
N THR A 190 4.39 -11.86 -1.69
CA THR A 190 3.06 -11.27 -1.83
C THR A 190 2.95 -10.05 -0.93
N ILE A 191 2.51 -8.93 -1.51
CA ILE A 191 2.31 -7.67 -0.81
C ILE A 191 0.81 -7.37 -0.78
N ASN A 192 0.28 -7.06 0.39
CA ASN A 192 -1.13 -6.70 0.57
C ASN A 192 -1.32 -5.17 0.51
N PRO A 193 -2.49 -4.67 0.08
CA PRO A 193 -2.78 -3.23 0.04
C PRO A 193 -2.56 -2.52 1.39
N THR A 194 -2.87 -3.19 2.50
CA THR A 194 -2.70 -2.65 3.87
C THR A 194 -1.23 -2.42 4.25
N GLN A 195 -0.28 -3.02 3.52
CA GLN A 195 1.16 -2.85 3.73
C GLN A 195 1.72 -1.63 2.98
N LEU A 196 0.93 -1.03 2.08
CA LEU A 196 1.37 0.06 1.22
C LEU A 196 1.56 1.36 2.00
N ARG A 197 2.61 2.07 1.63
CA ARG A 197 3.00 3.35 2.23
C ARG A 197 3.52 4.29 1.15
N VAL A 198 3.58 5.57 1.47
CA VAL A 198 4.28 6.57 0.67
C VAL A 198 5.28 7.29 1.55
N ALA A 199 6.48 7.54 1.03
CA ALA A 199 7.46 8.35 1.74
C ALA A 199 7.03 9.81 1.73
N VAL A 200 7.13 10.49 2.87
CA VAL A 200 6.83 11.91 2.99
C VAL A 200 7.73 12.75 2.09
N SER A 201 9.01 12.38 1.97
CA SER A 201 9.96 13.03 1.06
C SER A 201 9.50 13.00 -0.40
N ASP A 202 8.89 11.89 -0.83
CA ASP A 202 8.47 11.70 -2.21
C ASP A 202 7.18 12.49 -2.48
N LEU A 203 6.27 12.56 -1.50
CA LEU A 203 5.11 13.45 -1.58
C LEU A 203 5.52 14.91 -1.71
N VAL A 204 6.49 15.36 -0.90
CA VAL A 204 7.02 16.72 -0.98
C VAL A 204 7.71 16.96 -2.32
N ALA A 205 8.46 15.99 -2.84
CA ALA A 205 9.13 16.12 -4.13
C ALA A 205 8.15 16.26 -5.30
N VAL A 206 7.00 15.57 -5.25
CA VAL A 206 6.00 15.59 -6.33
C VAL A 206 5.02 16.76 -6.21
N PHE A 207 4.57 17.06 -4.98
CA PHE A 207 3.46 18.00 -4.73
C PHE A 207 3.88 19.29 -4.01
N GLY A 208 5.14 19.39 -3.56
CA GLY A 208 5.69 20.52 -2.80
C GLY A 208 5.46 20.43 -1.29
N GLU A 209 6.19 21.22 -0.50
CA GLU A 209 6.15 21.21 0.97
C GLU A 209 4.79 21.60 1.56
N GLN A 210 4.05 22.46 0.86
CA GLN A 210 2.71 22.92 1.24
C GLN A 210 1.66 21.80 1.37
N VAL A 211 2.00 20.60 0.91
CA VAL A 211 1.16 19.41 0.97
C VAL A 211 1.03 18.86 2.40
N LEU A 212 2.01 19.12 3.26
CA LEU A 212 2.00 18.60 4.63
C LEU A 212 1.09 19.44 5.51
N MET A 213 0.20 18.78 6.26
CA MET A 213 -0.56 19.43 7.32
C MET A 213 0.31 19.36 8.57
N ILE A 214 1.14 20.39 8.78
CA ILE A 214 1.83 20.55 10.06
C ILE A 214 0.74 20.64 11.13
N ALA A 215 0.81 19.78 12.14
CA ALA A 215 -0.08 19.84 13.30
C ALA A 215 0.17 21.16 14.05
N GLU A 216 -0.49 22.23 13.61
CA GLU A 216 -0.56 23.49 14.35
C GLU A 216 -1.43 23.28 15.59
N HIS A 217 -0.81 22.83 16.67
CA HIS A 217 -1.33 23.07 18.02
C HIS A 217 -0.36 23.99 18.73
N GLY A 218 -0.65 25.29 18.66
CA GLY A 218 0.12 26.31 19.37
C GLY A 218 -0.16 27.73 18.88
N THR A 219 -1.36 28.24 19.17
CA THR A 219 -1.68 29.66 19.35
C THR A 219 -0.99 30.68 18.43
N SER A 220 -1.66 31.05 17.34
CA SER A 220 -1.73 32.46 16.91
C SER A 220 -2.74 32.64 15.79
N LYS A 221 -3.77 33.45 16.08
CA LYS A 221 -4.55 34.12 15.05
C LYS A 221 -3.58 34.93 14.19
N GLU A 222 -3.38 34.57 12.93
CA GLU A 222 -2.99 35.56 11.93
C GLU A 222 -3.45 35.18 10.52
N LYS A 223 -4.14 36.15 9.93
CA LYS A 223 -4.63 36.18 8.57
C LYS A 223 -3.43 36.25 7.61
N GLY A 224 -3.52 35.59 6.45
CA GLY A 224 -2.90 36.11 5.23
C GLY A 224 -2.34 35.09 4.24
N ALA A 225 -2.82 35.18 3.01
CA ALA A 225 -2.20 34.73 1.75
C ALA A 225 -2.13 33.20 1.49
N SER A 226 -3.26 32.68 1.04
CA SER A 226 -3.35 31.48 0.20
C SER A 226 -2.65 31.76 -1.15
N VAL A 227 -1.48 31.17 -1.38
CA VAL A 227 -0.93 30.98 -2.73
C VAL A 227 -1.31 29.56 -3.17
N ARG A 228 -2.34 29.46 -4.03
CA ARG A 228 -2.75 28.23 -4.70
C ARG A 228 -2.06 28.17 -6.06
N PHE A 229 -1.35 27.08 -6.36
CA PHE A 229 -0.99 26.76 -7.75
C PHE A 229 -2.25 26.30 -8.49
N HIS A 230 -2.42 26.84 -9.70
CA HIS A 230 -3.61 26.71 -10.53
C HIS A 230 -3.77 25.30 -11.15
N VAL A 231 -4.75 24.54 -10.69
CA VAL A 231 -5.66 23.77 -11.56
C VAL A 231 -7.08 24.02 -11.03
N ALA A 232 -7.91 24.67 -11.85
CA ALA A 232 -9.31 25.08 -11.64
C ALA A 232 -9.92 24.92 -10.22
N ASN A 233 -9.92 26.03 -9.46
CA ASN A 233 -10.64 26.21 -8.19
C ASN A 233 -12.15 25.84 -8.29
N GLN A 234 -12.53 24.64 -7.84
CA GLN A 234 -13.83 24.40 -7.20
C GLN A 234 -13.57 24.11 -5.71
N LEU A 235 -14.06 24.99 -4.85
CA LEU A 235 -14.12 24.75 -3.41
C LEU A 235 -15.16 23.62 -3.19
N VAL A 236 -14.73 22.45 -2.75
CA VAL A 236 -15.62 21.31 -2.49
C VAL A 236 -16.00 21.30 -1.02
N LEU A 237 -17.30 21.28 -0.73
CA LEU A 237 -17.81 21.08 0.64
C LEU A 237 -17.61 19.63 1.04
N THR A 238 -16.85 19.39 2.11
CA THR A 238 -16.59 18.04 2.64
C THR A 238 -17.51 17.67 3.80
N HIS A 239 -18.16 18.66 4.43
CA HIS A 239 -19.06 18.42 5.55
C HIS A 239 -20.44 17.94 5.04
N PRO A 240 -20.96 16.79 5.50
CA PRO A 240 -22.21 16.20 5.01
C PRO A 240 -23.41 17.16 5.13
N ILE A 241 -23.60 17.75 6.31
CA ILE A 241 -24.67 18.74 6.53
C ILE A 241 -24.47 20.01 5.67
N ALA A 242 -23.23 20.37 5.32
CA ALA A 242 -22.97 21.51 4.45
C ALA A 242 -23.36 21.21 2.99
N GLN A 243 -23.10 19.99 2.51
CA GLN A 243 -23.53 19.54 1.19
C GLN A 243 -25.06 19.53 1.07
N ILE A 244 -25.76 19.05 2.10
CA ILE A 244 -27.23 19.08 2.16
C ILE A 244 -27.73 20.53 2.14
N ALA A 245 -27.14 21.41 2.95
CA ALA A 245 -27.50 22.83 2.98
C ALA A 245 -27.22 23.56 1.65
N TYR A 246 -26.15 23.17 0.96
CA TYR A 246 -25.83 23.68 -0.38
C TYR A 246 -26.93 23.34 -1.38
N ARG A 247 -27.43 22.09 -1.41
CA ARG A 247 -28.55 21.68 -2.28
C ARG A 247 -29.83 22.46 -1.98
N VAL A 248 -30.11 22.76 -0.71
CA VAL A 248 -31.24 23.63 -0.36
C VAL A 248 -31.04 25.03 -0.95
N LEU A 249 -29.83 25.60 -0.83
CA LEU A 249 -29.51 26.91 -1.37
C LEU A 249 -29.42 26.95 -2.90
N GLU A 250 -29.17 25.83 -3.59
CA GLU A 250 -29.33 25.75 -5.04
C GLU A 250 -30.80 25.92 -5.45
N SER A 251 -31.73 25.37 -4.66
CA SER A 251 -33.18 25.50 -4.92
C SER A 251 -33.80 26.81 -4.43
N ASP A 252 -33.28 27.38 -3.34
CA ASP A 252 -33.71 28.66 -2.76
C ASP A 252 -32.50 29.47 -2.28
N PRO A 253 -31.83 30.23 -3.17
CA PRO A 253 -30.56 30.92 -2.89
C PRO A 253 -30.63 31.94 -1.74
N ASN A 254 -31.82 32.45 -1.44
CA ASN A 254 -32.03 33.46 -0.40
C ASN A 254 -32.62 32.87 0.89
N ALA A 255 -32.71 31.54 1.00
CA ALA A 255 -33.24 30.88 2.18
C ALA A 255 -32.46 31.29 3.45
N LYS A 256 -33.20 31.72 4.48
CA LYS A 256 -32.64 32.01 5.81
C LYS A 256 -32.31 30.70 6.54
N ALA A 257 -31.36 30.75 7.47
CA ALA A 257 -30.88 29.56 8.20
C ALA A 257 -32.02 28.73 8.82
N ASN A 258 -33.00 29.40 9.43
CA ASN A 258 -34.19 28.76 10.02
C ASN A 258 -35.07 28.08 8.96
N LYS A 259 -35.17 28.65 7.76
CA LYS A 259 -35.94 28.07 6.65
C LYS A 259 -35.23 26.81 6.14
N ILE A 260 -33.91 26.86 5.97
CA ILE A 260 -33.09 25.72 5.53
C ILE A 260 -33.16 24.58 6.55
N TRP A 261 -32.95 24.89 7.82
CA TRP A 261 -33.04 23.92 8.91
C TRP A 261 -34.42 23.24 8.96
N ASN A 262 -35.50 24.01 8.86
CA ASN A 262 -36.85 23.46 8.87
C ASN A 262 -37.21 22.68 7.59
N LEU A 263 -36.61 23.02 6.45
CA LEU A 263 -36.79 22.28 5.19
C LEU A 263 -36.20 20.87 5.31
N ILE A 264 -34.94 20.79 5.74
CA ILE A 264 -34.23 19.52 5.96
C ILE A 264 -34.95 18.72 7.05
N ARG A 265 -35.27 19.34 8.18
CA ARG A 265 -35.96 18.67 9.30
C ARG A 265 -37.29 18.07 8.89
N ARG A 266 -38.09 18.80 8.12
CA ARG A 266 -39.39 18.32 7.65
C ARG A 266 -39.23 17.11 6.73
N GLU A 267 -38.21 17.10 5.89
CA GLU A 267 -37.91 15.98 5.00
C GLU A 267 -37.46 14.74 5.78
N VAL A 268 -36.52 14.91 6.72
CA VAL A 268 -36.03 13.82 7.57
C VAL A 268 -37.16 13.18 8.39
N ASN A 269 -38.08 14.00 8.92
CA ASN A 269 -39.15 13.55 9.82
C ASN A 269 -40.46 13.17 9.10
N GLN A 270 -40.55 13.27 7.76
CA GLN A 270 -41.73 12.86 7.01
C GLN A 270 -41.62 11.40 6.56
N SER A 271 -42.37 10.51 7.20
CA SER A 271 -42.40 9.09 6.86
C SER A 271 -42.93 8.85 5.44
N GLY A 272 -42.13 8.18 4.60
CA GLY A 272 -42.52 7.75 3.24
C GLY A 272 -42.32 8.77 2.13
N ALA A 273 -41.76 9.96 2.42
CA ALA A 273 -41.36 10.92 1.39
C ALA A 273 -39.97 10.61 0.84
N GLN A 274 -39.77 10.77 -0.47
CA GLN A 274 -38.44 10.70 -1.08
C GLN A 274 -37.61 11.89 -0.58
N ARG A 275 -36.45 11.61 0.04
CA ARG A 275 -35.49 12.64 0.47
C ARG A 275 -34.92 13.35 -0.78
N VAL A 276 -35.07 14.67 -0.84
CA VAL A 276 -34.65 15.54 -1.95
C VAL A 276 -33.29 16.18 -1.64
N PHE A 277 -33.05 16.58 -0.40
CA PHE A 277 -31.81 17.25 0.00
C PHE A 277 -30.82 16.27 0.64
N ASP A 278 -31.30 15.38 1.51
CA ASP A 278 -30.51 14.32 2.14
C ASP A 278 -30.60 13.02 1.32
N THR A 279 -30.07 13.06 0.09
CA THR A 279 -30.17 11.97 -0.89
C THR A 279 -29.64 10.64 -0.39
N ASP A 280 -28.62 10.69 0.46
CA ASP A 280 -27.89 9.52 0.93
C ASP A 280 -28.42 9.04 2.29
N SER A 281 -29.50 9.66 2.77
CA SER A 281 -30.17 9.36 4.04
C SER A 281 -29.21 9.31 5.24
N ILE A 282 -28.23 10.22 5.25
CA ILE A 282 -27.16 10.22 6.26
C ILE A 282 -27.61 10.84 7.57
N ILE A 283 -28.64 11.69 7.54
CA ILE A 283 -29.23 12.26 8.76
C ILE A 283 -30.10 11.19 9.41
N ASP A 284 -29.79 10.90 10.67
CA ASP A 284 -30.51 9.95 11.49
C ASP A 284 -31.73 10.61 12.15
N GLU A 285 -31.49 11.65 12.95
CA GLU A 285 -32.54 12.44 13.59
C GLU A 285 -32.30 13.95 13.42
N MET A 286 -33.37 14.71 13.26
CA MET A 286 -33.31 16.17 13.27
C MET A 286 -34.45 16.77 14.08
N THR A 287 -34.10 17.56 15.09
CA THR A 287 -35.06 18.28 15.94
C THR A 287 -35.01 19.78 15.65
N ILE A 288 -35.71 20.58 16.47
CA ILE A 288 -35.65 22.03 16.34
C ILE A 288 -34.26 22.59 16.68
N ASP A 289 -33.50 21.91 17.54
CA ASP A 289 -32.26 22.44 18.11
C ASP A 289 -31.00 21.67 17.71
N HIS A 290 -31.11 20.41 17.29
CA HIS A 290 -29.96 19.58 16.91
C HIS A 290 -30.25 18.69 15.70
N VAL A 291 -29.17 18.26 15.04
CA VAL A 291 -29.17 17.22 14.01
C VAL A 291 -28.11 16.19 14.36
N THR A 292 -28.44 14.91 14.18
CA THR A 292 -27.54 13.76 14.31
C THR A 292 -27.39 13.07 12.95
N TRP A 293 -26.19 12.58 12.66
CA TRP A 293 -25.90 11.88 11.41
C TRP A 293 -24.78 10.86 11.59
N PHE A 294 -24.79 9.82 10.77
CA PHE A 294 -23.73 8.81 10.79
C PHE A 294 -22.51 9.23 9.98
N GLY A 295 -21.33 9.08 10.59
CA GLY A 295 -20.04 9.27 9.91
C GLY A 295 -19.60 8.01 9.14
N ARG A 296 -18.37 8.03 8.59
CA ARG A 296 -17.75 6.84 7.95
C ARG A 296 -17.29 5.78 8.94
N SER A 297 -17.23 6.12 10.22
CA SER A 297 -17.22 5.15 11.34
C SER A 297 -18.63 5.17 11.93
N ASP A 298 -19.09 4.08 12.55
CA ASP A 298 -20.38 3.99 13.25
C ASP A 298 -20.54 5.00 14.43
N ALA A 299 -19.69 6.02 14.50
CA ALA A 299 -19.80 7.18 15.36
C ALA A 299 -20.96 8.08 14.91
N GLU A 300 -21.93 8.23 15.81
CA GLU A 300 -22.99 9.23 15.74
C GLU A 300 -22.37 10.63 15.93
N ASN A 301 -22.50 11.47 14.91
CA ASN A 301 -22.08 12.87 14.96
C ASN A 301 -23.30 13.74 15.23
N SER A 302 -23.12 14.84 15.96
CA SER A 302 -24.21 15.78 16.24
C SER A 302 -23.77 17.24 16.14
N MET A 303 -24.70 18.12 15.76
CA MET A 303 -24.48 19.56 15.80
C MET A 303 -25.76 20.33 16.14
N SER A 304 -25.60 21.47 16.82
CA SER A 304 -26.73 22.35 17.13
C SER A 304 -27.10 23.25 15.95
N TYR A 305 -28.35 23.73 15.95
CA TYR A 305 -28.83 24.75 14.99
C TYR A 305 -27.93 25.99 15.00
N ASP A 306 -27.43 26.38 16.17
CA ASP A 306 -26.54 27.53 16.30
C ASP A 306 -25.18 27.30 15.63
N SER A 307 -24.60 26.10 15.77
CA SER A 307 -23.36 25.73 15.07
C SER A 307 -23.57 25.70 13.56
N PHE A 308 -24.68 25.11 13.12
CA PHE A 308 -25.08 25.09 11.72
C PHE A 308 -25.24 26.50 11.14
N ARG A 309 -25.96 27.39 11.84
CA ARG A 309 -26.24 28.75 11.38
C ARG A 309 -24.98 29.62 11.31
N LYS A 310 -24.11 29.52 12.32
CA LYS A 310 -22.96 30.43 12.49
C LYS A 310 -21.70 29.95 11.76
N ASN A 311 -21.56 28.65 11.52
CA ASN A 311 -20.38 28.07 10.90
C ASN A 311 -20.74 27.46 9.55
N THR A 312 -21.43 26.33 9.55
CA THR A 312 -21.72 25.52 8.36
C THR A 312 -22.37 26.31 7.23
N LEU A 313 -23.41 27.10 7.55
CA LEU A 313 -24.13 27.86 6.55
C LEU A 313 -23.36 29.09 6.04
N VAL A 314 -22.45 29.63 6.85
CA VAL A 314 -21.58 30.73 6.44
C VAL A 314 -20.64 30.24 5.35
N ASP A 315 -19.98 29.10 5.58
CA ASP A 315 -19.05 28.47 4.63
C ASP A 315 -19.74 28.14 3.30
N VAL A 316 -20.95 27.57 3.37
CA VAL A 316 -21.74 27.25 2.16
C VAL A 316 -22.12 28.50 1.37
N ARG A 317 -22.44 29.61 2.04
CA ARG A 317 -22.80 30.85 1.35
C ARG A 317 -21.60 31.56 0.76
N GLU A 318 -20.45 31.52 1.42
CA GLU A 318 -19.20 32.04 0.87
C GLU A 318 -18.80 31.26 -0.38
N LEU A 319 -18.99 29.94 -0.37
CA LEU A 319 -18.80 29.10 -1.54
C LEU A 319 -19.68 29.53 -2.72
N ILE A 320 -21.00 29.61 -2.51
CA ILE A 320 -21.96 29.96 -3.57
C ILE A 320 -21.67 31.36 -4.15
N LYS A 321 -21.34 32.34 -3.29
CA LYS A 321 -20.93 33.68 -3.73
C LYS A 321 -19.64 33.64 -4.56
N GLY A 322 -18.66 32.83 -4.14
CA GLY A 322 -17.42 32.63 -4.86
C GLY A 322 -17.60 31.97 -6.24
N GLN A 323 -18.65 31.17 -6.42
CA GLN A 323 -19.02 30.57 -7.70
C GLN A 323 -19.78 31.55 -8.61
N ASN A 324 -20.75 32.30 -8.08
CA ASN A 324 -21.54 33.27 -8.87
C ASN A 324 -20.72 34.45 -9.40
N ASN A 325 -19.68 34.86 -8.68
CA ASN A 325 -18.77 35.91 -9.13
C ASN A 325 -17.87 35.45 -10.30
N LYS A 326 -17.71 34.15 -10.52
CA LYS A 326 -16.91 33.60 -11.65
C LYS A 326 -17.72 33.42 -12.93
N THR A 327 -19.04 33.30 -12.84
CA THR A 327 -19.93 33.11 -13.99
C THR A 327 -20.47 34.42 -14.56
N SER A 328 -20.22 35.56 -13.90
CA SER A 328 -20.64 36.90 -14.34
C SER A 328 -19.49 37.75 -14.91
N SER A 329 -18.30 37.15 -15.11
CA SER A 329 -17.12 37.76 -15.76
C SER A 329 -16.86 37.07 -17.09
#